data_AF-A0A528BDI0-F1
#
_entry.id   AF-A0A528BDI0-F1
#
_cell.length_a   1.000
_cell.length_b   1.000
_cell.length_c   1.000
_cell.angle_alpha   90.00
_cell.angle_beta   90.00
_cell.angle_gamma   90.00
#
_symmetry.space_group_name_H-M   'P 1'
#
loop_
_entity.id
_entity.type
_entity.pdbx_description
1 polymer ?
#
loop_
_entity_poly.entity_id
_entity_poly.type
_entity_poly.pdbx_seq_one_letter_code
_entity_poly.pdbx_strand_id
1 'polypeptide(L)'
;IRARREPAAYIDAALDVADPAPGPEAAAVAGGESERIYRCLDELEKDRAAAVRSAYLDGESYAELAARHDVPLNTMRTWLRRSLLKLRECLER
;
A
#
# COMPACT_ATOMS: atom_id res chain seq x y z
N ILE A 1 21.68 -54.96 -11.85
CA ILE A 1 22.42 -53.67 -11.79
C ILE A 1 21.48 -52.67 -11.13
N ARG A 2 21.69 -52.32 -9.85
CA ARG A 2 20.80 -51.37 -9.12
C ARG A 2 21.23 -49.93 -9.46
N ALA A 3 20.30 -49.18 -10.04
CA ALA A 3 20.47 -47.76 -10.35
C ALA A 3 20.75 -46.96 -9.08
N ARG A 4 21.74 -46.06 -9.17
CA ARG A 4 22.20 -45.20 -8.08
C ARG A 4 21.16 -44.09 -7.87
N ARG A 5 20.73 -43.93 -6.61
CA ARG A 5 19.73 -42.97 -6.15
C ARG A 5 20.36 -41.57 -6.13
N GLU A 6 19.87 -40.65 -6.96
CA GLU A 6 20.21 -39.21 -6.94
C GLU A 6 19.08 -38.34 -6.35
N PRO A 7 18.91 -38.25 -5.02
CA PRO A 7 17.96 -37.30 -4.42
C PRO A 7 18.62 -36.29 -3.47
N ALA A 8 19.90 -36.44 -3.13
CA ALA A 8 20.55 -35.58 -2.13
C ALA A 8 21.08 -34.26 -2.74
N ALA A 9 21.64 -34.30 -3.94
CA ALA A 9 22.26 -33.13 -4.58
C ALA A 9 21.26 -32.04 -4.98
N TYR A 10 20.00 -32.40 -5.25
CA TYR A 10 18.95 -31.45 -5.63
C TYR A 10 18.41 -30.63 -4.43
N ILE A 11 18.44 -31.21 -3.22
CA ILE A 11 17.93 -30.55 -2.01
C ILE A 11 18.97 -29.57 -1.45
N ASP A 12 20.26 -29.90 -1.56
CA ASP A 12 21.36 -29.06 -1.10
C ASP A 12 21.38 -27.70 -1.83
N ALA A 13 21.19 -27.71 -3.15
CA ALA A 13 21.10 -26.48 -3.95
C ALA A 13 19.85 -25.63 -3.66
N ALA A 14 18.80 -26.21 -3.08
CA ALA A 14 17.59 -25.47 -2.72
C ALA A 14 17.74 -24.69 -1.39
N LEU A 15 18.73 -25.04 -0.56
CA LEU A 15 18.99 -24.37 0.73
C LEU A 15 19.73 -23.03 0.57
N ASP A 16 20.41 -22.82 -0.57
CA ASP A 16 21.12 -21.58 -0.91
C ASP A 16 20.21 -20.52 -1.56
N VAL A 17 18.92 -20.81 -1.73
CA VAL A 17 17.95 -19.85 -2.26
C VAL A 17 17.55 -18.87 -1.17
N ALA A 18 18.11 -17.66 -1.21
CA ALA A 18 17.68 -16.56 -0.36
C ALA A 18 16.23 -16.17 -0.67
N ASP A 19 15.44 -15.94 0.39
CA ASP A 19 14.08 -15.41 0.25
C ASP A 19 14.16 -13.97 -0.31
N PRO A 20 13.45 -13.65 -1.40
CA PRO A 20 13.43 -12.28 -1.94
C PRO A 20 12.58 -11.33 -1.09
N ALA A 21 11.84 -11.84 -0.10
CA ALA A 21 11.08 -11.01 0.81
C ALA A 21 12.00 -10.14 1.67
N PRO A 22 11.54 -8.93 2.06
CA PRO A 22 12.27 -8.12 3.02
C PRO A 22 12.51 -8.90 4.31
N GLY A 23 13.72 -8.78 4.86
CA GLY A 23 14.04 -9.34 6.17
C GLY A 23 13.12 -8.79 7.27
N PRO A 24 13.07 -9.43 8.45
CA PRO A 24 12.13 -9.10 9.51
C PRO A 24 12.22 -7.64 9.97
N GLU A 25 13.42 -7.07 9.99
CA GLU A 25 13.66 -5.65 10.29
C GLU A 25 13.02 -4.71 9.25
N ALA A 26 13.21 -4.98 7.96
CA ALA A 26 12.70 -4.15 6.88
C ALA A 26 11.18 -4.29 6.75
N ALA A 27 10.64 -5.48 7.01
CA ALA A 27 9.20 -5.71 7.10
C ALA A 27 8.57 -4.95 8.29
N ALA A 28 9.23 -4.92 9.45
CA ALA A 28 8.76 -4.16 10.61
C ALA A 28 8.74 -2.64 10.35
N VAL A 29 9.79 -2.10 9.70
CA VAL A 29 9.85 -0.68 9.32
C VAL A 29 8.76 -0.33 8.30
N ALA A 30 8.59 -1.14 7.25
CA ALA A 30 7.55 -0.93 6.23
C ALA A 30 6.13 -1.01 6.83
N GLY A 31 5.92 -1.92 7.79
CA GLY A 31 4.68 -2.02 8.55
C GLY A 31 4.40 -0.76 9.38
N GLY A 32 5.42 -0.22 10.05
CA GLY A 32 5.29 1.00 10.86
C GLY A 32 4.92 2.24 10.05
N GLU A 33 5.55 2.43 8.90
CA GLU A 33 5.23 3.54 7.98
C GLU A 33 3.79 3.43 7.44
N SER A 34 3.38 2.22 7.05
CA SER A 34 2.02 1.98 6.56
C SER A 34 0.98 2.28 7.63
N GLU A 35 1.20 1.83 8.87
CA GLU A 35 0.29 2.09 9.99
C GLU A 35 0.16 3.59 10.28
N ARG A 36 1.26 4.35 10.18
CA ARG A 36 1.24 5.81 10.35
C ARG A 36 0.37 6.49 9.28
N ILE A 37 0.47 6.06 8.02
CA ILE A 37 -0.37 6.57 6.92
C ILE A 37 -1.84 6.26 7.19
N TYR A 38 -2.18 5.02 7.55
CA TYR A 38 -3.56 4.63 7.84
C TYR A 38 -4.15 5.44 9.00
N ARG A 39 -3.36 5.69 10.05
CA ARG A 39 -3.76 6.52 11.18
C ARG A 39 -4.05 7.96 10.77
N CYS A 40 -3.18 8.57 9.97
CA CYS A 40 -3.39 9.93 9.46
C CYS A 40 -4.59 10.02 8.49
N LEU A 41 -4.87 8.96 7.74
CA LEU A 41 -6.07 8.88 6.90
C LEU A 41 -7.35 8.80 7.72
N ASP A 42 -7.31 8.16 8.90
CA ASP A 42 -8.47 8.06 9.82
C ASP A 42 -8.85 9.42 10.45
N GLU A 43 -7.91 10.37 10.52
CA GLU A 43 -8.18 11.76 10.94
C GLU A 43 -8.96 12.57 9.88
N LEU A 44 -9.05 12.09 8.64
CA LEU A 44 -9.87 12.70 7.60
C LEU A 44 -11.33 12.28 7.76
N GLU A 45 -12.23 13.10 7.21
CA GLU A 45 -13.62 12.70 7.05
C GLU A 45 -13.70 11.41 6.23
N LYS A 46 -14.49 10.42 6.68
CA LYS A 46 -14.51 9.05 6.13
C LYS A 46 -14.62 9.01 4.61
N ASP A 47 -15.46 9.88 4.06
CA ASP A 47 -15.74 9.98 2.63
C ASP A 47 -14.51 10.47 1.85
N ARG A 48 -13.76 11.42 2.43
CA ARG A 48 -12.51 11.93 1.85
C ARG A 48 -11.37 10.94 2.00
N ALA A 49 -11.29 10.24 3.13
CA ALA A 49 -10.32 9.17 3.33
C ALA A 49 -10.54 8.03 2.32
N ALA A 50 -11.79 7.67 2.05
CA ALA A 50 -12.15 6.73 0.99
C ALA A 50 -11.74 7.26 -0.38
N ALA A 51 -12.09 8.50 -0.72
CA ALA A 51 -11.75 9.10 -2.01
C ALA A 51 -10.22 9.18 -2.26
N VAL A 52 -9.43 9.51 -1.24
CA VAL A 52 -7.96 9.54 -1.33
C VAL A 52 -7.39 8.14 -1.56
N ARG A 53 -7.87 7.12 -0.83
CA ARG A 53 -7.44 5.73 -1.03
C ARG A 53 -7.78 5.24 -2.44
N SER A 54 -9.03 5.42 -2.85
CA SER A 54 -9.50 5.12 -4.20
C SER A 54 -8.63 5.77 -5.29
N ALA A 55 -8.28 7.05 -5.13
CA ALA A 55 -7.50 7.78 -6.13
C ALA A 55 -6.04 7.30 -6.23
N TYR A 56 -5.39 7.01 -5.10
CA TYR A 56 -3.93 6.81 -5.04
C TYR A 56 -3.50 5.36 -4.79
N LEU A 57 -4.36 4.53 -4.22
CA LEU A 57 -4.10 3.11 -3.97
C LEU A 57 -4.83 2.22 -4.99
N ASP A 58 -6.09 2.53 -5.29
CA ASP A 58 -6.90 1.74 -6.23
C ASP A 58 -6.83 2.25 -7.68
N GLY A 59 -6.31 3.47 -7.90
CA GLY A 59 -6.09 4.05 -9.23
C GLY A 59 -7.35 4.61 -9.90
N GLU A 60 -8.43 4.84 -9.15
CA GLU A 60 -9.67 5.41 -9.68
C GLU A 60 -9.48 6.86 -10.14
N SER A 61 -10.09 7.21 -11.28
CA SER A 61 -10.00 8.57 -11.81
C SER A 61 -10.84 9.55 -10.98
N TYR A 62 -10.46 10.84 -11.05
CA TYR A 62 -11.22 11.90 -10.38
C TYR A 62 -12.67 12.02 -10.89
N ALA A 63 -12.93 11.60 -12.14
CA ALA A 63 -14.27 11.61 -12.72
C ALA A 63 -15.15 10.49 -12.13
N GLU A 64 -14.60 9.29 -11.95
CA GLU A 64 -15.30 8.17 -11.30
C GLU A 64 -15.60 8.49 -9.83
N LEU A 65 -14.64 9.09 -9.13
CA LEU A 65 -14.81 9.58 -7.78
C LEU A 65 -15.89 10.67 -7.69
N ALA A 66 -15.85 11.66 -8.58
CA ALA A 66 -16.85 12.72 -8.63
C ALA A 66 -18.27 12.16 -8.83
N ALA A 67 -18.44 11.18 -9.72
CA ALA A 67 -19.71 10.52 -9.97
C ALA A 67 -20.20 9.70 -8.77
N ARG A 68 -19.32 8.94 -8.11
CA ARG A 68 -19.66 8.10 -6.96
C ARG A 68 -20.09 8.90 -5.74
N HIS A 69 -19.48 10.06 -5.53
CA HIS A 69 -19.73 10.93 -4.40
C HIS A 69 -20.75 12.04 -4.71
N ASP A 70 -21.37 12.03 -5.90
CA ASP A 70 -22.36 13.02 -6.37
C ASP A 70 -21.87 14.49 -6.24
N VAL A 71 -20.61 14.74 -6.62
CA VAL A 71 -20.01 16.07 -6.57
C VAL A 71 -19.42 16.50 -7.91
N PRO A 72 -19.36 17.81 -8.22
CA PRO A 72 -18.67 18.30 -9.40
C PRO A 72 -17.18 17.90 -9.40
N LEU A 73 -16.61 17.63 -10.59
CA LEU A 73 -15.20 17.26 -10.74
C LEU A 73 -14.24 18.27 -10.08
N ASN A 74 -14.53 19.58 -10.18
CA ASN A 74 -13.71 20.61 -9.57
C ASN A 74 -13.78 20.61 -8.03
N THR A 75 -14.93 20.22 -7.47
CA THR A 75 -15.10 19.99 -6.04
C THR A 75 -14.27 18.79 -5.59
N MET A 76 -14.33 17.68 -6.33
CA MET A 76 -13.52 16.48 -6.02
C MET A 76 -12.01 16.79 -6.03
N ARG A 77 -11.53 17.53 -7.04
CA ARG A 77 -10.13 17.99 -7.10
C ARG A 77 -9.74 18.83 -5.88
N THR A 78 -10.63 19.70 -5.43
CA THR A 78 -10.40 20.56 -4.24
C THR A 78 -10.42 19.74 -2.95
N TRP A 79 -11.32 18.76 -2.82
CA TRP A 79 -11.37 17.84 -1.70
C TRP A 79 -10.10 17.02 -1.58
N LEU A 80 -9.64 16.41 -2.68
CA LEU A 80 -8.40 15.64 -2.71
C LEU A 80 -7.20 16.52 -2.34
N ARG A 81 -7.07 17.70 -2.95
CA ARG A 81 -5.97 18.63 -2.63
C ARG A 81 -5.93 19.01 -1.14
N ARG A 82 -7.08 19.34 -0.54
CA ARG A 82 -7.16 19.68 0.89
C ARG A 82 -6.88 18.48 1.79
N SER A 83 -7.30 17.29 1.38
CA SER A 83 -7.06 16.05 2.13
C SER A 83 -5.59 15.67 2.14
N LEU A 84 -4.89 15.83 1.01
CA LEU A 84 -3.44 15.62 0.92
C LEU A 84 -2.62 16.63 1.73
N LEU A 85 -3.10 17.87 1.83
CA LEU A 85 -2.48 18.88 2.71
C LEU A 85 -2.55 18.43 4.18
N LYS A 86 -3.75 18.04 4.65
CA LYS A 86 -3.94 17.51 6.00
C LYS A 86 -3.14 16.24 6.27
N LEU A 87 -3.12 15.32 5.29
CA LEU A 87 -2.36 14.07 5.39
C LEU A 87 -0.86 14.36 5.57
N ARG A 88 -0.32 15.31 4.80
CA ARG A 88 1.05 15.77 4.96
C ARG A 88 1.29 16.37 6.34
N GLU A 89 0.43 17.29 6.81
CA GLU A 89 0.56 17.89 8.14
C GLU A 89 0.58 16.84 9.26
N CYS A 90 -0.21 15.77 9.15
CA CYS A 90 -0.18 14.66 10.10
C CYS A 90 1.12 13.83 10.01
N LEU A 91 1.60 13.54 8.79
CA LEU A 91 2.83 12.79 8.57
C LEU A 91 4.11 13.59 8.90
N GLU A 92 4.02 14.91 9.01
CA GLU A 92 5.13 15.76 9.46
C GLU A 92 5.16 15.95 10.99
N ARG A 93 4.12 15.52 11.70
CA ARG A 93 4.05 15.53 13.17
C ARG A 93 4.72 14.30 13.77
#